data_AF-A0A8S3XUK4-F1
#
_entry.id   AF-A0A8S3XUK4-F1
#
_cell.length_a   1.000
_cell.length_b   1.000
_cell.length_c   1.000
_cell.angle_alpha   90.00
_cell.angle_beta   90.00
_cell.angle_gamma   90.00
#
_symmetry.space_group_name_H-M   'P 1'
#
loop_
_entity.id
_entity.type
_entity.pdbx_description
1 polymer ?
#
loop_
_entity_poly.entity_id
_entity_poly.type
_entity_poly.pdbx_seq_one_letter_code
_entity_poly.pdbx_strand_id
1 'polypeptide(L)'
;MDNIEIFFERMKNEMAKQTEDIISKLDKKLAPLTREVEELRLENQELEEKIKLMERSFPRGCDGGKRNNNIIIYGLKETEKTKLELIELTVKKLGTDLKIFLENNDINEIRRIGKKS
;
A
#
# COMPACT_ATOMS: atom_id res chain seq x y z
N MET A 1 51.36 44.40 -34.36
CA MET A 1 50.69 43.80 -33.19
C MET A 1 49.27 43.35 -33.53
N ASP A 2 48.65 43.97 -34.53
CA ASP A 2 47.25 43.81 -34.92
C ASP A 2 46.84 42.37 -35.30
N ASN A 3 47.72 41.60 -35.94
CA ASN A 3 47.42 40.22 -36.34
C ASN A 3 47.25 39.24 -35.16
N ILE A 4 47.94 39.50 -34.05
CA ILE A 4 47.83 38.67 -32.83
C ILE A 4 46.52 38.99 -32.10
N GLU A 5 46.15 40.28 -32.06
CA GLU A 5 44.90 40.73 -31.46
C GLU A 5 43.67 40.19 -32.22
N ILE A 6 43.72 40.22 -33.55
CA ILE A 6 42.68 39.61 -34.40
C ILE A 6 42.60 38.09 -34.20
N PHE A 7 43.72 37.40 -33.98
CA PHE A 7 43.74 35.98 -33.70
C PHE A 7 43.06 35.64 -32.37
N PHE A 8 43.37 36.39 -31.30
CA PHE A 8 42.72 36.21 -30.00
C PHE A 8 41.22 36.50 -30.04
N GLU A 9 40.79 37.53 -30.76
CA GLU A 9 39.36 37.81 -30.96
C GLU A 9 38.65 36.70 -31.73
N ARG A 10 39.27 36.12 -32.75
CA ARG A 10 38.70 34.95 -33.46
C ARG A 10 38.59 33.73 -32.55
N MET A 11 39.62 33.44 -31.74
CA MET A 11 39.54 32.33 -30.78
C MET A 11 38.43 32.56 -29.75
N LYS A 12 38.28 33.77 -29.23
CA LYS A 12 37.24 34.12 -28.27
C LYS A 12 35.84 33.91 -28.87
N ASN A 13 35.64 34.32 -30.11
CA ASN A 13 34.38 34.13 -30.82
C ASN A 13 34.09 32.64 -31.09
N GLU A 14 35.09 31.85 -31.49
CA GLU A 14 34.92 30.41 -31.70
C GLU A 14 34.63 29.66 -30.39
N MET A 15 35.29 30.04 -29.29
CA MET A 15 35.04 29.46 -27.96
C MET A 15 33.64 29.81 -27.45
N ALA A 16 33.17 31.04 -27.67
CA ALA A 16 31.81 31.45 -27.33
C ALA A 16 30.77 30.62 -28.11
N LYS A 17 30.99 30.46 -29.42
CA LYS A 17 30.13 29.65 -30.29
C LYS A 17 30.10 28.17 -29.88
N GLN A 18 31.25 27.59 -29.58
CA GLN A 18 31.33 26.22 -29.08
C GLN A 18 30.59 26.07 -27.74
N THR A 19 30.70 27.05 -26.85
CA THR A 19 30.00 27.05 -25.57
C THR A 19 28.47 27.08 -25.77
N GLU A 20 27.99 27.92 -26.67
CA GLU A 20 26.56 28.01 -27.02
C GLU A 20 26.03 26.71 -27.66
N ASP A 21 26.82 26.10 -28.56
CA ASP A 21 26.50 24.81 -29.15
C ASP A 21 26.44 23.68 -28.12
N ILE A 22 27.32 23.70 -27.11
CA ILE A 22 27.32 22.73 -26.01
C ILE A 22 26.07 22.91 -25.14
N ILE A 23 25.76 24.14 -24.74
CA ILE A 23 24.58 24.46 -23.91
C ILE A 23 23.31 24.03 -24.65
N SER A 24 23.15 24.38 -25.92
CA SER A 24 21.95 24.03 -26.69
C SER A 24 21.76 22.50 -26.84
N LYS A 25 22.84 21.73 -26.95
CA LYS A 25 22.79 20.27 -26.99
C LYS A 25 22.44 19.67 -25.63
N LEU A 26 22.92 20.26 -24.54
CA LEU A 26 22.55 19.85 -23.19
C LEU A 26 21.07 20.12 -22.91
N ASP A 27 20.56 21.30 -23.27
CA ASP A 27 19.15 21.64 -23.10
C ASP A 27 18.23 20.68 -23.87
N LYS A 28 18.60 20.34 -25.11
CA LYS A 28 17.86 19.35 -25.92
C LYS A 28 17.84 17.96 -25.28
N LYS A 29 18.91 17.56 -24.60
CA LYS A 29 19.00 16.27 -23.90
C LYS A 29 18.31 16.27 -22.54
N LEU A 30 18.29 17.40 -21.85
CA LEU A 30 17.66 17.55 -20.54
C LEU A 30 16.14 17.66 -20.65
N ALA A 31 15.62 18.31 -21.70
CA ALA A 31 14.17 18.47 -21.91
C ALA A 31 13.34 17.18 -21.80
N PRO A 32 13.70 16.04 -22.46
CA PRO A 32 12.94 14.80 -22.31
C PRO A 32 13.07 14.19 -20.92
N LEU A 33 14.24 14.28 -20.28
CA LEU A 33 14.46 13.76 -18.92
C LEU A 33 13.62 14.51 -17.89
N THR A 34 13.49 15.84 -18.02
CA THR A 34 12.64 16.64 -17.13
C THR A 34 11.18 16.22 -17.24
N ARG A 35 10.69 15.93 -18.46
CA ARG A 35 9.31 15.46 -18.68
C ARG A 35 9.08 14.08 -18.07
N GLU A 36 9.99 13.14 -18.29
CA GLU A 36 9.91 11.79 -17.71
C GLU A 36 9.89 11.84 -16.17
N VAL A 37 10.69 12.72 -15.57
CA VAL A 37 10.70 12.93 -14.11
C VAL A 37 9.36 13.50 -13.60
N GLU A 38 8.72 14.39 -14.36
CA GLU A 38 7.39 14.90 -14.01
C GLU A 38 6.30 13.83 -14.12
N GLU A 39 6.33 13.02 -15.19
CA GLU A 39 5.41 11.88 -15.38
C GLU A 39 5.55 10.85 -14.25
N LEU A 40 6.78 10.45 -13.92
CA LEU A 40 7.05 9.53 -12.81
C LEU A 40 6.62 10.09 -11.45
N ARG A 41 6.71 11.41 -11.26
CA ARG A 41 6.21 12.05 -10.02
C ARG A 41 4.70 11.96 -9.90
N LEU A 42 3.97 12.19 -10.99
CA LEU A 42 2.52 12.07 -11.02
C LEU A 42 2.06 10.62 -10.77
N GLU A 43 2.71 9.65 -11.42
CA GLU A 43 2.39 8.23 -11.21
C GLU A 43 2.65 7.81 -9.75
N ASN A 44 3.77 8.23 -9.16
CA ASN A 44 4.06 7.94 -7.75
C ASN A 44 3.01 8.54 -6.81
N GLN A 45 2.54 9.77 -7.06
CA GLN A 45 1.48 10.38 -6.27
C GLN A 45 0.18 9.59 -6.37
N GLU A 46 -0.22 9.17 -7.57
CA GLU A 46 -1.42 8.36 -7.78
C GLU A 46 -1.32 6.99 -7.08
N LEU A 47 -0.16 6.35 -7.16
CA LEU A 47 0.11 5.08 -6.48
C LEU A 47 0.08 5.24 -4.95
N GLU A 48 0.65 6.31 -4.41
CA GLU A 48 0.58 6.61 -2.97
C GLU A 48 -0.87 6.82 -2.50
N GLU A 49 -1.70 7.52 -3.28
CA GLU A 49 -3.11 7.70 -2.96
C GLU A 49 -3.88 6.38 -2.99
N LYS A 50 -3.64 5.54 -4.01
CA LYS A 50 -4.20 4.18 -4.08
C LYS A 50 -3.80 3.34 -2.88
N ILE A 51 -2.53 3.40 -2.47
CA ILE A 51 -2.04 2.71 -1.27
C ILE A 51 -2.75 3.25 -0.03
N LYS A 52 -2.86 4.57 0.15
CA LYS A 52 -3.57 5.16 1.30
C LYS A 52 -5.05 4.74 1.35
N LEU A 53 -5.73 4.69 0.21
CA LEU A 53 -7.11 4.20 0.11
C LEU A 53 -7.22 2.72 0.47
N MET A 54 -6.28 1.90 -0.02
CA MET A 54 -6.18 0.49 0.34
C MET A 54 -5.88 0.32 1.83
N GLU A 55 -4.93 1.04 2.40
CA GLU A 55 -4.63 0.98 3.84
C GLU A 55 -5.79 1.48 4.72
N ARG A 56 -6.60 2.45 4.25
CA ARG A 56 -7.84 2.84 4.94
C ARG A 56 -8.92 1.78 4.88
N SER A 57 -9.02 1.04 3.78
CA SER A 57 -9.94 -0.09 3.64
C SER A 57 -9.45 -1.37 4.32
N PHE A 58 -8.14 -1.46 4.59
CA PHE A 58 -7.46 -2.53 5.29
C PHE A 58 -6.60 -1.97 6.43
N PRO A 59 -7.21 -1.39 7.49
CA PRO A 59 -6.45 -0.85 8.61
C PRO A 59 -5.51 -1.94 9.15
N ARG A 60 -4.21 -1.66 9.09
CA ARG A 60 -3.16 -2.56 9.59
C ARG A 60 -3.39 -2.76 11.08
N GLY A 61 -3.80 -3.98 11.42
CA GLY A 61 -4.17 -4.38 12.77
C GLY A 61 -5.68 -4.59 12.87
N CYS A 62 -6.09 -5.84 12.65
CA CYS A 62 -7.43 -6.35 12.93
C CYS A 62 -8.55 -5.73 12.07
N ASP A 63 -8.97 -6.43 11.00
CA ASP A 63 -10.34 -6.92 10.84
C ASP A 63 -11.55 -5.96 11.05
N GLY A 64 -11.36 -4.64 11.10
CA GLY A 64 -12.28 -3.68 11.72
C GLY A 64 -13.50 -3.25 10.92
N GLY A 65 -13.68 -3.78 9.71
CA GLY A 65 -14.92 -3.60 8.93
C GLY A 65 -15.70 -4.90 8.68
N LYS A 66 -15.03 -6.06 8.73
CA LYS A 66 -15.62 -7.34 8.30
C LYS A 66 -15.77 -8.38 9.41
N ARG A 67 -15.12 -8.21 10.56
CA ARG A 67 -15.20 -9.18 11.69
C ARG A 67 -15.67 -8.55 12.99
N ASN A 68 -16.29 -7.39 12.91
CA ASN A 68 -16.81 -6.62 14.04
C ASN A 68 -17.83 -7.45 14.85
N ASN A 69 -18.51 -8.38 14.18
CA ASN A 69 -19.48 -9.31 14.76
C ASN A 69 -18.91 -10.71 15.06
N ASN A 70 -17.59 -10.90 14.98
CA ASN A 70 -16.96 -12.19 15.25
C ASN A 70 -16.39 -12.21 16.66
N ILE A 71 -16.70 -13.26 17.41
CA ILE A 71 -16.14 -13.51 18.75
C ILE A 71 -15.14 -14.65 18.66
N ILE A 72 -13.95 -14.47 19.23
CA ILE A 72 -12.94 -15.53 19.36
C ILE A 72 -12.92 -16.01 20.80
N ILE A 73 -13.21 -17.30 20.99
CA ILE A 73 -13.27 -17.94 22.32
C ILE A 73 -12.07 -18.87 22.46
N TYR A 74 -11.26 -18.64 23.49
CA TYR A 74 -10.12 -19.47 23.85
C TYR A 74 -10.46 -20.41 25.01
N GLY A 75 -9.68 -21.50 25.15
CA GLY A 75 -9.79 -22.41 26.31
C GLY A 75 -10.99 -23.38 26.27
N LEU A 76 -11.71 -23.46 25.15
CA LEU A 76 -12.86 -24.34 24.99
C LEU A 76 -12.39 -25.72 24.51
N LYS A 77 -12.61 -26.76 25.33
CA LYS A 77 -12.18 -28.14 25.04
C LYS A 77 -12.78 -28.63 23.72
N GLU A 78 -11.99 -29.34 22.91
CA GLU A 78 -12.42 -29.93 21.64
C GLU A 78 -13.02 -31.32 21.89
N THR A 79 -14.35 -31.39 22.02
CA THR A 79 -15.09 -32.65 22.26
C THR A 79 -16.18 -32.90 21.24
N GLU A 80 -16.56 -31.88 20.49
CA GLU A 80 -17.55 -31.93 19.42
C GLU A 80 -17.05 -32.71 18.19
N LYS A 81 -17.97 -33.40 17.52
CA LYS A 81 -17.74 -34.08 16.25
C LYS A 81 -18.43 -33.37 15.09
N THR A 82 -19.48 -32.61 15.38
CA THR A 82 -20.28 -31.90 14.38
C THR A 82 -20.37 -30.41 14.68
N LYS A 83 -20.72 -29.62 13.66
CA LYS A 83 -20.92 -28.17 13.82
C LYS A 83 -22.07 -27.85 14.77
N LEU A 84 -23.14 -28.66 14.77
CA LEU A 84 -24.28 -28.48 15.69
C LEU A 84 -23.86 -28.70 17.14
N GLU A 85 -23.09 -29.76 17.42
CA GLU A 85 -22.54 -29.99 18.76
C GLU A 85 -21.63 -28.83 19.21
N LEU A 86 -20.88 -28.21 18.29
CA LEU A 86 -20.06 -27.03 18.61
C LEU A 86 -20.92 -25.85 19.05
N ILE A 87 -22.04 -25.60 18.36
CA ILE A 87 -22.99 -24.53 18.70
C ILE A 87 -23.55 -24.79 20.09
N GLU A 88 -24.13 -25.97 20.32
CA GLU A 88 -24.77 -26.33 21.58
C GLU A 88 -23.79 -26.24 22.76
N LEU A 89 -22.57 -26.74 22.59
CA LEU A 89 -21.55 -26.69 23.62
C LEU A 89 -21.12 -25.24 23.93
N THR A 90 -21.02 -24.40 22.90
CA THR A 90 -20.66 -22.99 23.05
C THR A 90 -21.78 -22.20 23.73
N VAL A 91 -23.03 -22.34 23.28
CA VAL A 91 -24.21 -21.71 23.89
C VAL A 91 -24.34 -22.11 25.36
N LYS A 92 -24.21 -23.41 25.65
CA LYS A 92 -24.26 -23.92 27.02
C LYS A 92 -23.16 -23.31 27.88
N LYS A 93 -21.93 -23.20 27.36
CA LYS A 93 -20.79 -22.62 28.08
C LYS A 93 -20.95 -21.13 28.35
N LEU A 94 -21.42 -20.36 27.38
CA LEU A 94 -21.70 -18.93 27.57
C LEU A 94 -22.84 -18.72 28.57
N GLY A 95 -23.86 -19.59 28.55
CA GLY A 95 -24.95 -19.58 29.52
C GLY A 95 -24.49 -19.91 30.94
N THR A 96 -23.64 -20.93 31.13
CA THR A 96 -23.16 -21.32 32.47
C THR A 96 -22.13 -20.35 33.04
N ASP A 97 -21.18 -19.92 32.22
CA ASP A 97 -19.98 -19.23 32.70
C ASP A 97 -20.19 -17.72 32.71
N LEU A 98 -20.95 -17.18 31.75
CA LEU A 98 -21.18 -15.74 31.58
C LEU A 98 -22.64 -15.31 31.78
N LYS A 99 -23.58 -16.25 31.96
CA LYS A 99 -25.04 -15.99 32.04
C LYS A 99 -25.59 -15.28 30.79
N ILE A 100 -24.99 -15.54 29.64
CA ILE A 100 -25.44 -15.03 28.34
C ILE A 100 -26.27 -16.12 27.68
N PHE A 101 -27.53 -15.81 27.36
CA PHE A 101 -28.43 -16.72 26.67
C PHE A 101 -28.44 -16.38 25.18
N LEU A 102 -28.15 -17.38 24.36
CA LEU A 102 -28.13 -17.30 22.91
C LEU A 102 -28.96 -18.46 22.36
N GLU A 103 -29.70 -18.20 21.29
CA GLU A 103 -30.34 -19.24 20.50
C GLU A 103 -29.45 -19.68 19.34
N ASN A 104 -29.69 -20.87 18.80
CA ASN A 104 -28.92 -21.38 17.66
C ASN A 104 -29.02 -20.46 16.43
N ASN A 105 -30.13 -19.73 16.29
CA ASN A 105 -30.37 -18.79 15.20
C ASN A 105 -29.60 -17.47 15.35
N ASP A 106 -29.08 -17.16 16.54
CA ASP A 106 -28.27 -15.97 16.78
C ASP A 106 -26.84 -16.14 16.21
N ILE A 107 -26.45 -17.37 15.87
CA ILE A 107 -25.11 -17.72 15.42
C ILE A 107 -25.12 -18.00 13.91
N ASN A 108 -24.62 -17.05 13.14
CA ASN A 108 -24.49 -17.20 11.68
C ASN A 108 -23.53 -18.33 11.29
N GLU A 109 -22.33 -18.34 11.87
CA GLU A 109 -21.31 -19.34 11.58
C GLU A 109 -20.43 -19.56 12.81
N ILE A 110 -20.09 -20.82 13.08
CA ILE A 110 -19.11 -21.21 14.09
C ILE A 110 -18.12 -22.21 13.50
N ARG A 111 -16.84 -22.06 13.85
CA ARG A 111 -15.78 -22.99 13.46
C ARG A 111 -14.60 -22.91 14.42
N ARG A 112 -13.82 -24.00 14.49
CA ARG A 112 -12.51 -23.98 15.14
C ARG A 112 -11.51 -23.27 14.24
N ILE A 113 -10.64 -22.47 14.86
CA ILE A 113 -9.54 -21.80 14.17
C ILE A 113 -8.38 -22.79 14.07
N GLY A 114 -7.78 -22.92 12.89
CA GLY A 114 -6.58 -23.76 12.68
C GLY A 114 -6.86 -25.19 12.19
N LYS A 115 -8.09 -25.68 12.28
CA LYS A 115 -8.48 -26.93 11.59
C LYS A 115 -8.78 -26.60 10.13
N LYS A 116 -8.04 -27.19 9.19
CA LYS A 116 -8.38 -27.10 7.76
C LYS A 116 -9.72 -27.80 7.56
N SER A 117 -10.67 -27.06 7.00
CA SER A 117 -11.96 -27.58 6.51
C SER A 117 -11.75 -28.73 5.53
#